data_AF-A0AAJ6CK50-F1
#
_entry.id   AF-A0AAJ6CK50-F1
#
_cell.length_a   1.000
_cell.length_b   1.000
_cell.length_c   1.000
_cell.angle_alpha   90.00
_cell.angle_beta   90.00
_cell.angle_gamma   90.00
#
_symmetry.space_group_name_H-M   'P 1'
#
loop_
_entity.id
_entity.type
_entity.pdbx_description
1 polymer ?
#
loop_
_entity_poly.entity_id
_entity_poly.type
_entity_poly.pdbx_seq_one_letter_code
_entity_poly.pdbx_strand_id
1 'polypeptide(L)'
;MAPSLRFSLPSAAAAPPAPKARAFDAADADEPAAPAPRAAAPVSKAVQRQQAEAADVDASTFDYDGVYDKMKQVERVRQQAKKEQDRERKPKYMHQFFEAAEARERDRLRAEAKMIQRERAAEGDAFRDTEAFVTSAYQAQQEAWQRAEEEERLRETRARSRSRGVAAFRHSILHDESQRRQELLAALSEPTDVQAQAAAPMSDRQRAERAAAEGLHVELNDDHQIVDQRDLLKRGLNVMTKRKDTRDAAPAPTSRAKRSHLMEEALLARVGDDSDDDEA
;
A
#
# COMPACT_ATOMS: atom_id res chain seq x y z
N MET A 1 -37.16 43.21 -4.95
CA MET A 1 -38.06 42.20 -4.35
C MET A 1 -38.10 40.99 -5.26
N ALA A 2 -37.38 39.93 -4.91
CA ALA A 2 -37.42 38.66 -5.63
C ALA A 2 -38.20 37.64 -4.77
N PRO A 3 -39.14 36.86 -5.34
CA PRO A 3 -39.95 35.94 -4.56
C PRO A 3 -39.13 34.70 -4.16
N SER A 4 -39.13 34.40 -2.86
CA SER A 4 -38.53 33.18 -2.31
C SER A 4 -39.51 32.01 -2.49
N LEU A 5 -39.17 31.08 -3.37
CA LEU A 5 -39.90 29.82 -3.53
C LEU A 5 -39.51 28.89 -2.37
N ARG A 6 -40.43 28.70 -1.42
CA ARG A 6 -40.29 27.71 -0.35
C ARG A 6 -40.87 26.38 -0.83
N PHE A 7 -40.01 25.38 -0.98
CA PHE A 7 -40.43 24.00 -1.22
C PHE A 7 -40.78 23.36 0.12
N SER A 8 -42.06 23.07 0.38
CA SER A 8 -42.46 22.26 1.53
C SER A 8 -42.46 20.79 1.13
N LEU A 9 -41.57 19.99 1.73
CA LEU A 9 -41.66 18.54 1.67
C LEU A 9 -42.79 18.07 2.61
N PRO A 10 -43.60 17.07 2.22
CA PRO A 10 -44.60 16.50 3.12
C PRO A 10 -43.89 15.80 4.29
N SER A 11 -44.35 16.11 5.51
CA SER A 11 -43.90 15.49 6.75
C SER A 11 -44.09 13.98 6.68
N ALA A 12 -43.00 13.22 6.75
CA ALA A 12 -43.05 11.77 6.89
C ALA A 12 -43.62 11.44 8.28
N ALA A 13 -44.81 10.87 8.32
CA ALA A 13 -45.40 10.31 9.53
C ALA A 13 -44.41 9.29 10.14
N ALA A 14 -44.03 9.51 11.40
CA ALA A 14 -43.11 8.66 12.14
C ALA A 14 -43.69 7.25 12.29
N ALA A 15 -43.02 6.25 11.73
CA ALA A 15 -43.30 4.85 12.01
C ALA A 15 -42.97 4.52 13.48
N PRO A 16 -43.77 3.68 14.18
CA PRO A 16 -43.46 3.30 15.55
C PRO A 16 -42.17 2.46 15.60
N PRO A 17 -41.31 2.64 16.63
CA PRO A 17 -40.07 1.87 16.73
C PRO A 17 -40.39 0.40 17.04
N ALA A 18 -39.85 -0.51 16.23
CA ALA A 18 -39.94 -1.95 16.48
C ALA A 18 -39.18 -2.33 17.78
N PRO A 19 -39.67 -3.32 18.55
CA PRO A 19 -39.01 -3.74 19.79
C PRO A 19 -37.69 -4.45 19.48
N LYS A 20 -36.59 -3.95 20.07
CA LYS A 20 -35.29 -4.62 20.03
C LYS A 20 -35.33 -5.82 20.98
N ALA A 21 -35.36 -7.04 20.44
CA ALA A 21 -35.17 -8.25 21.23
C ALA A 21 -33.73 -8.25 21.81
N ARG A 22 -33.61 -8.20 23.14
CA ARG A 22 -32.35 -8.43 23.85
C ARG A 22 -32.15 -9.94 23.96
N ALA A 23 -31.09 -10.46 23.35
CA ALA A 23 -30.85 -11.90 23.22
C ALA A 23 -30.02 -12.53 24.36
N PHE A 24 -29.76 -11.82 25.46
CA PHE A 24 -28.81 -12.31 26.49
C PHE A 24 -29.15 -11.87 27.92
N ASP A 25 -30.37 -12.14 28.39
CA ASP A 25 -30.61 -12.15 29.84
C ASP A 25 -31.81 -13.04 30.21
N ALA A 26 -31.50 -14.33 30.43
CA ALA A 26 -32.17 -15.19 31.39
C ALA A 26 -31.38 -16.51 31.42
N ALA A 27 -30.72 -16.75 32.55
CA ALA A 27 -30.15 -18.03 32.87
C ALA A 27 -31.30 -19.03 33.08
N ASP A 28 -31.48 -19.94 32.15
CA ASP A 28 -32.16 -21.20 32.40
C ASP A 28 -31.57 -22.27 31.49
N ALA A 29 -31.34 -23.43 32.08
CA ALA A 29 -30.61 -24.55 31.50
C ALA A 29 -31.40 -25.17 30.34
N ASP A 30 -30.91 -25.02 29.11
CA ASP A 30 -31.03 -26.01 28.04
C ASP A 30 -30.03 -25.64 26.95
N GLU A 31 -29.09 -26.53 26.68
CA GLU A 31 -28.08 -26.40 25.63
C GLU A 31 -28.76 -26.61 24.26
N PRO A 32 -28.92 -25.58 23.39
CA PRO A 32 -29.56 -25.80 22.11
C PRO A 32 -28.57 -26.49 21.18
N ALA A 33 -28.88 -27.74 20.81
CA ALA A 33 -28.18 -28.47 19.77
C ALA A 33 -28.00 -27.61 18.50
N ALA A 34 -26.79 -27.62 17.94
CA ALA A 34 -26.44 -26.85 16.75
C ALA A 34 -27.47 -27.09 15.62
N PRO A 35 -27.95 -26.03 14.94
CA PRO A 35 -28.97 -26.20 13.90
C PRO A 35 -28.38 -27.03 12.75
N ALA A 36 -29.01 -28.17 12.46
CA ALA A 36 -28.72 -28.96 11.28
C ALA A 36 -28.81 -28.08 10.01
N PRO A 37 -28.01 -28.34 8.96
CA PRO A 37 -28.05 -27.53 7.74
C PRO A 37 -29.44 -27.61 7.15
N ARG A 38 -30.18 -26.49 7.21
CA ARG A 38 -31.48 -26.38 6.55
C ARG A 38 -31.22 -26.46 5.06
N ALA A 39 -31.58 -27.59 4.45
CA ALA A 39 -31.60 -27.72 3.00
C ALA A 39 -32.48 -26.60 2.43
N ALA A 40 -31.94 -25.83 1.48
CA ALA A 40 -32.68 -24.75 0.84
C ALA A 40 -33.99 -25.30 0.25
N ALA A 41 -35.09 -24.57 0.43
CA ALA A 41 -36.38 -24.97 -0.11
C ALA A 41 -36.28 -25.13 -1.64
N PRO A 42 -36.93 -26.15 -2.24
CA PRO A 42 -36.84 -26.38 -3.67
C PRO A 42 -37.41 -25.19 -4.44
N VAL A 43 -36.70 -24.80 -5.50
CA VAL A 43 -37.07 -23.67 -6.36
C VAL A 43 -38.43 -23.95 -7.01
N SER A 44 -39.34 -22.98 -7.02
CA SER A 44 -40.69 -23.18 -7.56
C SER A 44 -40.66 -23.43 -9.08
N LYS A 45 -41.64 -24.19 -9.59
CA LYS A 45 -41.76 -24.53 -11.02
C LYS A 45 -41.83 -23.30 -11.94
N ALA A 46 -42.39 -22.19 -11.44
CA ALA A 46 -42.42 -20.92 -12.15
C ALA A 46 -41.02 -20.32 -12.31
N VAL A 47 -40.19 -20.36 -11.26
CA VAL A 47 -38.81 -19.86 -11.29
C VAL A 47 -37.94 -20.71 -12.19
N GLN A 48 -38.11 -22.04 -12.21
CA GLN A 48 -37.36 -22.91 -13.13
C GLN A 48 -37.66 -22.62 -14.59
N ARG A 49 -38.93 -22.32 -14.94
CA ARG A 49 -39.29 -21.91 -16.31
C ARG A 49 -38.65 -20.58 -16.68
N GLN A 50 -38.68 -19.61 -15.78
CA GLN A 50 -38.01 -18.32 -15.98
C GLN A 50 -36.50 -18.46 -16.13
N GLN A 51 -35.87 -19.38 -15.37
CA GLN A 51 -34.45 -19.68 -15.49
C GLN A 51 -34.10 -20.34 -16.82
N ALA A 52 -34.92 -21.30 -17.28
CA ALA A 52 -34.74 -21.94 -18.58
C ALA A 52 -34.92 -20.92 -19.73
N GLU A 53 -36.00 -20.13 -19.69
CA GLU A 53 -36.26 -19.05 -20.65
C GLU A 53 -35.11 -18.03 -20.68
N ALA A 54 -34.56 -17.68 -19.52
CA ALA A 54 -33.42 -16.76 -19.42
C ALA A 54 -32.10 -17.38 -19.93
N ALA A 55 -31.87 -18.66 -19.66
CA ALA A 55 -30.70 -19.39 -20.16
C ALA A 55 -30.74 -19.59 -21.69
N ASP A 56 -31.94 -19.75 -22.27
CA ASP A 56 -32.13 -19.84 -23.71
C ASP A 56 -31.85 -18.52 -24.44
N VAL A 57 -32.04 -17.38 -23.76
CA VAL A 57 -31.75 -16.04 -24.30
C VAL A 57 -30.24 -15.76 -24.28
N ASP A 58 -29.57 -16.05 -23.17
CA ASP A 58 -28.11 -15.93 -23.04
C ASP A 58 -27.56 -16.87 -21.97
N ALA A 59 -26.56 -17.68 -22.37
CA ALA A 59 -25.86 -18.60 -21.48
C ALA A 59 -25.06 -17.88 -20.37
N SER A 60 -24.75 -16.59 -20.54
CA SER A 60 -24.01 -15.81 -19.53
C SER A 60 -24.90 -15.24 -18.40
N THR A 61 -26.23 -15.38 -18.51
CA THR A 61 -27.20 -14.73 -17.60
C THR A 61 -27.01 -15.08 -16.12
N PHE A 62 -26.48 -16.28 -15.83
CA PHE A 62 -26.24 -16.76 -14.47
C PHE A 62 -24.75 -16.84 -14.08
N ASP A 63 -23.84 -16.33 -14.92
CA ASP A 63 -22.40 -16.32 -14.64
C ASP A 63 -21.98 -15.20 -13.69
N TYR A 64 -22.50 -15.25 -12.46
CA TYR A 64 -22.16 -14.27 -11.42
C TYR A 64 -20.73 -14.42 -10.91
N ASP A 65 -20.23 -15.66 -10.86
CA ASP A 65 -18.89 -15.97 -10.37
C ASP A 65 -17.82 -15.50 -11.35
N GLY A 66 -17.98 -15.75 -12.65
CA GLY A 66 -17.06 -15.29 -13.68
C GLY A 66 -16.92 -13.76 -13.72
N VAL A 67 -18.03 -13.02 -13.58
CA VAL A 67 -18.01 -11.55 -13.47
C VAL A 67 -17.24 -11.09 -12.22
N TYR A 68 -17.52 -11.70 -11.07
CA TYR A 68 -16.85 -11.36 -9.82
C TYR A 68 -15.35 -11.67 -9.87
N ASP A 69 -14.98 -12.83 -10.41
CA ASP A 69 -13.60 -13.24 -10.58
C ASP A 69 -12.85 -12.31 -11.53
N LYS A 70 -13.46 -11.88 -12.64
CA LYS A 70 -12.89 -10.83 -13.51
C LYS A 70 -12.64 -9.53 -12.75
N MET A 71 -13.63 -9.05 -11.99
CA MET A 71 -13.47 -7.83 -11.18
C MET A 71 -12.31 -7.98 -10.18
N LYS A 72 -12.21 -9.14 -9.53
CA LYS A 72 -11.13 -9.43 -8.57
C LYS A 72 -9.78 -9.59 -9.23
N GLN A 73 -9.72 -10.13 -10.44
CA GLN A 73 -8.48 -10.21 -11.23
C GLN A 73 -7.96 -8.80 -11.55
N VAL A 74 -8.81 -7.89 -12.02
CA VAL A 74 -8.44 -6.49 -12.26
C VAL A 74 -7.92 -5.81 -10.99
N GLU A 75 -8.62 -6.00 -9.87
CA GLU A 75 -8.16 -5.48 -8.57
C GLU A 75 -6.79 -6.03 -8.16
N ARG A 76 -6.54 -7.33 -8.37
CA ARG A 76 -5.25 -7.99 -8.05
C ARG A 76 -4.12 -7.45 -8.91
N VAL A 77 -4.31 -7.35 -10.23
CA VAL A 77 -3.30 -6.80 -11.16
C VAL A 77 -2.93 -5.38 -10.74
N ARG A 78 -3.93 -4.55 -10.41
CA ARG A 78 -3.67 -3.19 -9.96
C ARG A 78 -2.95 -3.11 -8.62
N GLN A 79 -3.27 -4.00 -7.68
CA GLN A 79 -2.55 -4.08 -6.41
C GLN A 79 -1.10 -4.52 -6.61
N GLN A 80 -0.83 -5.44 -7.55
CA GLN A 80 0.52 -5.87 -7.90
C GLN A 80 1.31 -4.72 -8.52
N ALA A 81 0.74 -4.01 -9.50
CA ALA A 81 1.34 -2.83 -10.10
C ALA A 81 1.67 -1.74 -9.06
N LYS A 82 0.78 -1.51 -8.07
CA LYS A 82 1.07 -0.58 -6.96
C LYS A 82 2.22 -1.06 -6.09
N LYS A 83 2.30 -2.36 -5.77
CA LYS A 83 3.40 -2.93 -5.00
C LYS A 83 4.74 -2.83 -5.73
N GLU A 84 4.75 -3.00 -7.04
CA GLU A 84 5.95 -2.82 -7.88
C GLU A 84 6.39 -1.36 -7.88
N GLN A 85 5.46 -0.42 -8.08
CA GLN A 85 5.75 1.01 -7.97
C GLN A 85 6.27 1.40 -6.59
N ASP A 86 5.69 0.85 -5.51
CA ASP A 86 6.14 1.11 -4.14
C ASP A 86 7.53 0.52 -3.85
N ARG A 87 7.93 -0.57 -4.52
CA ARG A 87 9.29 -1.14 -4.42
C ARG A 87 10.34 -0.27 -5.10
N GLU A 88 10.00 0.33 -6.24
CA GLU A 88 10.90 1.24 -6.97
C GLU A 88 10.97 2.63 -6.32
N ARG A 89 9.93 3.01 -5.58
CA ARG A 89 9.81 4.35 -5.02
C ARG A 89 10.80 4.57 -3.87
N LYS A 90 11.60 5.64 -4.00
CA LYS A 90 12.47 6.14 -2.93
C LYS A 90 11.67 6.52 -1.68
N PRO A 91 12.28 6.45 -0.47
CA PRO A 91 11.62 6.84 0.77
C PRO A 91 11.06 8.26 0.72
N LYS A 92 9.81 8.42 1.16
CA LYS A 92 9.00 9.65 0.99
C LYS A 92 9.65 10.94 1.48
N TYR A 93 10.46 10.87 2.54
CA TYR A 93 10.97 12.04 3.25
C TYR A 93 12.50 12.22 3.17
N MET A 94 13.26 11.22 2.71
CA MET A 94 14.72 11.30 2.73
C MET A 94 15.24 12.42 1.82
N HIS A 95 14.65 12.56 0.65
CA HIS A 95 14.98 13.63 -0.29
C HIS A 95 14.74 15.02 0.31
N GLN A 96 13.60 15.20 0.99
CA GLN A 96 13.25 16.47 1.63
C GLN A 96 14.22 16.83 2.77
N PHE A 97 14.76 15.82 3.47
CA PHE A 97 15.77 16.06 4.49
C PHE A 97 17.07 16.60 3.89
N PHE A 98 17.53 16.01 2.78
CA PHE A 98 18.71 16.50 2.05
C PHE A 98 18.48 17.89 1.46
N GLU A 99 17.36 18.12 0.78
CA GLU A 99 17.00 19.44 0.26
C GLU A 99 16.95 20.52 1.36
N ALA A 100 16.41 20.17 2.54
CA ALA A 100 16.36 21.08 3.67
C ALA A 100 17.76 21.36 4.26
N ALA A 101 18.65 20.36 4.31
CA ALA A 101 20.04 20.56 4.71
C ALA A 101 20.76 21.49 3.72
N GLU A 102 20.63 21.23 2.42
CA GLU A 102 21.19 22.09 1.37
C GLU A 102 20.62 23.51 1.41
N ALA A 103 19.33 23.68 1.69
CA ALA A 103 18.72 24.99 1.86
C ALA A 103 19.34 25.77 3.02
N ARG A 104 19.55 25.14 4.18
CA ARG A 104 20.20 25.79 5.34
C ARG A 104 21.64 26.19 5.04
N GLU A 105 22.40 25.34 4.36
CA GLU A 105 23.77 25.67 3.95
C GLU A 105 23.79 26.86 2.99
N ARG A 106 22.90 26.89 2.00
CA ARG A 106 22.75 28.03 1.09
C ARG A 106 22.38 29.32 1.84
N ASP A 107 21.46 29.24 2.77
CA ASP A 107 21.04 30.39 3.58
C ASP A 107 22.17 30.88 4.50
N ARG A 108 22.97 29.97 5.06
CA ARG A 108 24.17 30.32 5.84
C ARG A 108 25.17 31.09 5.00
N LEU A 109 25.51 30.57 3.81
CA LEU A 109 26.43 31.23 2.88
C LEU A 109 25.92 32.61 2.43
N ARG A 110 24.60 32.74 2.21
CA ARG A 110 23.96 34.04 1.89
C ARG A 110 24.06 35.02 3.05
N ALA A 111 23.87 34.56 4.28
CA ALA A 111 23.98 35.40 5.47
C ALA A 111 25.42 35.89 5.66
N GLU A 112 26.40 34.99 5.54
CA GLU A 112 27.83 35.33 5.58
C GLU A 112 28.20 36.33 4.48
N ALA A 113 27.74 36.12 3.24
CA ALA A 113 27.99 37.05 2.13
C ALA A 113 27.39 38.45 2.37
N LYS A 114 26.15 38.53 2.88
CA LYS A 114 25.50 39.81 3.21
C LYS A 114 26.18 40.50 4.39
N MET A 115 26.67 39.74 5.37
CA MET A 115 27.45 40.27 6.48
C MET A 115 28.73 40.94 5.97
N ILE A 116 29.50 40.25 5.13
CA ILE A 116 30.73 40.78 4.52
C ILE A 116 30.44 42.03 3.68
N GLN A 117 29.35 42.04 2.90
CA GLN A 117 28.96 43.22 2.12
C GLN A 117 28.63 44.41 3.03
N ARG A 118 27.97 44.18 4.16
CA ARG A 118 27.66 45.23 5.14
C ARG A 118 28.92 45.78 5.81
N GLU A 119 29.86 44.91 6.18
CA GLU A 119 31.16 45.30 6.73
C GLU A 119 31.94 46.15 5.72
N ARG A 120 32.00 45.71 4.46
CA ARG A 120 32.66 46.46 3.37
C ARG A 120 32.00 47.80 3.09
N ALA A 121 30.68 47.90 3.18
CA ALA A 121 29.99 49.18 3.01
C ALA A 121 30.34 50.15 4.15
N ALA A 122 30.41 49.66 5.40
CA ALA A 122 30.80 50.45 6.55
C ALA A 122 32.27 50.91 6.47
N GLU A 123 33.18 50.03 6.03
CA GLU A 123 34.58 50.38 5.77
C GLU A 123 34.71 51.34 4.58
N GLY A 124 33.98 51.10 3.50
CA GLY A 124 33.95 51.96 2.32
C GLY A 124 33.45 53.38 2.62
N ASP A 125 32.54 53.54 3.59
CA ASP A 125 32.11 54.85 4.08
C ASP A 125 33.24 55.59 4.83
N ALA A 126 34.13 54.87 5.51
CA ALA A 126 35.31 55.44 6.17
C ALA A 126 36.45 55.77 5.19
N PHE A 127 36.50 55.10 4.04
CA PHE A 127 37.58 55.21 3.04
C PHE A 127 37.10 55.72 1.67
N ARG A 128 36.05 56.55 1.63
CA ARG A 128 35.44 57.07 0.39
C ARG A 128 36.40 57.81 -0.53
N ASP A 129 37.42 58.45 0.04
CA ASP A 129 38.40 59.23 -0.71
C ASP A 129 39.51 58.35 -1.35
N THR A 130 39.47 57.03 -1.14
CA THR A 130 40.40 56.06 -1.73
C THR A 130 39.77 55.23 -2.83
N GLU A 131 40.58 54.80 -3.80
CA GLU A 131 40.11 54.03 -4.96
C GLU A 131 39.70 52.60 -4.56
N ALA A 132 38.48 52.18 -4.90
CA ALA A 132 37.97 50.83 -4.65
C ALA A 132 38.18 49.93 -5.87
N PHE A 133 39.05 48.93 -5.75
CA PHE A 133 39.31 47.96 -6.82
C PHE A 133 38.53 46.67 -6.60
N VAL A 134 37.70 46.30 -7.58
CA VAL A 134 36.99 45.01 -7.57
C VAL A 134 37.67 44.06 -8.55
N THR A 135 38.05 42.87 -8.08
CA THR A 135 38.64 41.84 -8.95
C THR A 135 37.59 41.24 -9.87
N SER A 136 37.98 40.85 -11.09
CA SER A 136 37.08 40.20 -12.07
C SER A 136 36.42 38.93 -11.51
N ALA A 137 37.15 38.18 -10.67
CA ALA A 137 36.63 37.00 -9.97
C ALA A 137 35.47 37.32 -9.02
N TYR A 138 35.55 38.45 -8.29
CA TYR A 138 34.48 38.86 -7.39
C TYR A 138 33.24 39.33 -8.15
N GLN A 139 33.40 40.07 -9.26
CA GLN A 139 32.28 40.42 -10.14
C GLN A 139 31.58 39.17 -10.68
N ALA A 140 32.35 38.17 -11.14
CA ALA A 140 31.79 36.90 -11.61
C ALA A 140 31.06 36.13 -10.50
N GLN A 141 31.59 36.14 -9.27
CA GLN A 141 30.92 35.53 -8.11
C GLN A 141 29.60 36.24 -7.77
N GLN A 142 29.57 37.57 -7.84
CA GLN A 142 28.38 38.36 -7.56
C GLN A 142 27.28 38.14 -8.61
N GLU A 143 27.65 38.07 -9.90
CA GLU A 143 26.72 37.69 -10.97
C GLU A 143 26.19 36.27 -10.80
N ALA A 144 27.05 35.31 -10.44
CA ALA A 144 26.63 33.93 -10.21
C ALA A 144 25.60 33.83 -9.07
N TRP A 145 25.77 34.59 -8.00
CA TRP A 145 24.80 34.66 -6.91
C TRP A 145 23.47 35.29 -7.33
N GLN A 146 23.51 36.39 -8.08
CA GLN A 146 22.29 37.05 -8.59
C GLN A 146 21.50 36.10 -9.50
N ARG A 147 22.18 35.44 -10.46
CA ARG A 147 21.55 34.45 -11.34
C ARG A 147 20.92 33.29 -10.56
N ALA A 148 21.61 32.78 -9.54
CA ALA A 148 21.10 31.71 -8.70
C ALA A 148 19.86 32.12 -7.88
N GLU A 149 19.80 33.36 -7.40
CA GLU A 149 18.65 33.90 -6.67
C GLU A 149 17.43 34.11 -7.58
N GLU A 150 17.64 34.65 -8.79
CA GLU A 150 16.59 34.80 -9.80
C GLU A 150 16.02 33.46 -10.23
N GLU A 151 16.87 32.46 -10.45
CA GLU A 151 16.43 31.12 -10.80
C GLU A 151 15.62 30.46 -9.67
N GLU A 152 16.05 30.61 -8.41
CA GLU A 152 15.29 30.10 -7.26
C GLU A 152 13.93 30.81 -7.12
N ARG A 153 13.88 32.13 -7.33
CA ARG A 153 12.62 32.90 -7.35
C ARG A 153 11.68 32.43 -8.44
N LEU A 154 12.19 32.18 -9.65
CA LEU A 154 11.38 31.68 -10.75
C LEU A 154 10.87 30.25 -10.49
N ARG A 155 11.72 29.39 -9.91
CA ARG A 155 11.33 28.04 -9.49
C ARG A 155 10.24 28.09 -8.42
N GLU A 156 10.39 28.95 -7.41
CA GLU A 156 9.41 29.10 -6.32
C GLU A 156 8.07 29.61 -6.84
N THR A 157 8.05 30.67 -7.66
CA THR A 157 6.81 31.20 -8.26
C THR A 157 6.11 30.16 -9.13
N ARG A 158 6.87 29.38 -9.91
CA ARG A 158 6.35 28.27 -10.71
C ARG A 158 5.84 27.11 -9.86
N ALA A 159 6.47 26.81 -8.72
CA ALA A 159 6.01 25.78 -7.79
C ALA A 159 4.69 26.22 -7.11
N ARG A 160 4.63 27.48 -6.67
CA ARG A 160 3.41 28.07 -6.09
C ARG A 160 2.25 28.04 -7.09
N SER A 161 2.47 28.40 -8.36
CA SER A 161 1.42 28.35 -9.38
C SER A 161 0.98 26.92 -9.75
N ARG A 162 1.86 25.92 -9.61
CA ARG A 162 1.51 24.50 -9.80
C ARG A 162 0.73 23.89 -8.63
N SER A 163 0.79 24.49 -7.44
CA SER A 163 0.05 24.01 -6.28
C SER A 163 -1.45 24.30 -6.44
N ARG A 164 -2.17 23.46 -7.20
CA ARG A 164 -3.61 23.59 -7.52
C ARG A 164 -4.56 23.31 -6.33
N GLY A 165 -4.06 23.35 -5.10
CA GLY A 165 -4.84 23.21 -3.87
C GLY A 165 -5.69 21.92 -3.78
N VAL A 166 -6.73 21.98 -2.94
CA VAL A 166 -7.64 20.85 -2.66
C VAL A 166 -8.46 20.43 -3.89
N ALA A 167 -8.74 21.36 -4.81
CA ALA A 167 -9.52 21.07 -6.02
C ALA A 167 -8.80 20.07 -6.93
N ALA A 168 -7.49 20.21 -7.12
CA ALA A 168 -6.71 19.24 -7.90
C ALA A 168 -6.66 17.86 -7.23
N PHE A 169 -6.60 17.79 -5.89
CA PHE A 169 -6.66 16.51 -5.18
C PHE A 169 -8.01 15.80 -5.37
N ARG A 170 -9.12 16.53 -5.34
CA ARG A 170 -10.44 15.96 -5.65
C ARG A 170 -10.51 15.49 -7.10
N HIS A 171 -9.97 16.28 -8.03
CA HIS A 171 -9.89 15.88 -9.43
C HIS A 171 -9.05 14.62 -9.63
N SER A 172 -7.93 14.46 -8.92
CA SER A 172 -7.12 13.24 -9.00
C SER A 172 -7.85 12.01 -8.44
N ILE A 173 -8.58 12.15 -7.33
CA ILE A 173 -9.40 11.04 -6.80
C ILE A 173 -10.50 10.65 -7.80
N LEU A 174 -11.23 11.63 -8.33
CA LEU A 174 -12.31 11.37 -9.29
C LEU A 174 -11.77 10.75 -10.58
N HIS A 175 -10.58 11.16 -11.02
CA HIS A 175 -9.90 10.57 -12.17
C HIS A 175 -9.44 9.13 -11.88
N ASP A 176 -8.84 8.88 -10.71
CA ASP A 176 -8.43 7.54 -10.30
C ASP A 176 -9.63 6.59 -10.14
N GLU A 177 -10.81 7.11 -9.81
CA GLU A 177 -12.07 6.37 -9.72
C GLU A 177 -12.71 6.15 -11.09
N SER A 178 -12.68 7.15 -11.98
CA SER A 178 -13.17 6.98 -13.35
C SER A 178 -12.34 5.97 -14.12
N GLN A 179 -11.02 6.00 -13.98
CA GLN A 179 -10.10 5.02 -14.58
C GLN A 179 -10.39 3.61 -14.07
N ARG A 180 -10.55 3.42 -12.75
CA ARG A 180 -10.96 2.12 -12.18
C ARG A 180 -12.22 1.58 -12.82
N ARG A 181 -13.24 2.45 -12.93
CA ARG A 181 -14.52 2.05 -13.50
C ARG A 181 -14.36 1.69 -14.99
N GLN A 182 -13.58 2.45 -15.74
CA GLN A 182 -13.29 2.16 -17.15
C GLN A 182 -12.56 0.83 -17.32
N GLU A 183 -11.53 0.56 -16.52
CA GLU A 183 -10.80 -0.72 -16.52
C GLU A 183 -11.72 -1.90 -16.21
N LEU A 184 -12.60 -1.74 -15.22
CA LEU A 184 -13.59 -2.77 -14.87
C LEU A 184 -14.60 -2.99 -15.99
N LEU A 185 -15.09 -1.93 -16.63
CA LEU A 185 -16.01 -2.03 -17.76
C LEU A 185 -15.36 -2.61 -19.01
N ALA A 186 -14.05 -2.39 -19.20
CA ALA A 186 -13.29 -3.01 -20.28
C ALA A 186 -13.12 -4.52 -20.02
N ALA A 187 -12.71 -4.92 -18.82
CA ALA A 187 -12.57 -6.34 -18.46
C ALA A 187 -13.92 -7.10 -18.46
N LEU A 188 -14.93 -6.50 -17.82
CA LEU A 188 -16.27 -6.29 -18.36
C LEU A 188 -16.65 -6.92 -19.70
N SER A 189 -16.38 -6.11 -20.73
CA SER A 189 -16.75 -6.31 -22.12
C SER A 189 -15.97 -7.38 -22.84
N GLU A 190 -14.81 -7.81 -22.32
CA GLU A 190 -14.07 -8.92 -22.90
C GLU A 190 -14.89 -10.22 -22.74
N PRO A 191 -15.19 -10.92 -23.84
CA PRO A 191 -16.02 -12.12 -23.79
C PRO A 191 -15.39 -13.15 -22.86
N THR A 192 -16.16 -13.65 -21.90
CA THR A 192 -15.75 -14.81 -21.11
C THR A 192 -16.01 -16.05 -21.93
N ASP A 193 -14.96 -16.84 -22.19
CA ASP A 193 -15.15 -18.25 -22.49
C ASP A 193 -15.65 -18.93 -21.22
N VAL A 194 -16.97 -18.88 -20.98
CA VAL A 194 -17.68 -19.59 -19.90
C VAL A 194 -17.39 -21.10 -19.92
N GLN A 195 -16.89 -21.63 -21.04
CA GLN A 195 -16.50 -23.03 -21.21
C GLN A 195 -15.06 -23.34 -20.81
N ALA A 196 -14.16 -22.36 -20.70
CA ALA A 196 -12.74 -22.60 -20.39
C ALA A 196 -12.46 -22.77 -18.89
N GLN A 197 -13.33 -22.25 -18.02
CA GLN A 197 -13.20 -22.39 -16.55
C GLN A 197 -13.91 -23.62 -15.99
N ALA A 198 -14.73 -24.31 -16.80
CA ALA A 198 -15.08 -25.70 -16.59
C ALA A 198 -13.90 -26.61 -17.00
N ALA A 199 -12.69 -26.31 -16.54
CA ALA A 199 -11.65 -27.32 -16.49
C ALA A 199 -12.21 -28.44 -15.62
N ALA A 200 -12.53 -29.58 -16.25
CA ALA A 200 -13.06 -30.74 -15.57
C ALA A 200 -12.29 -30.93 -14.25
N PRO A 201 -12.99 -31.11 -13.11
CA PRO A 201 -12.32 -31.24 -11.82
C PRO A 201 -11.18 -32.24 -11.95
N MET A 202 -9.96 -31.79 -11.66
CA MET A 202 -8.73 -32.58 -11.83
C MET A 202 -9.00 -34.00 -11.31
N SER A 203 -8.80 -34.99 -12.17
CA SER A 203 -9.10 -36.38 -11.85
C SER A 203 -8.42 -36.78 -10.52
N ASP A 204 -9.06 -37.66 -9.75
CA ASP A 204 -8.56 -38.13 -8.45
C ASP A 204 -7.12 -38.63 -8.54
N ARG A 205 -6.76 -39.23 -9.67
CA ARG A 205 -5.38 -39.62 -10.01
C ARG A 205 -4.42 -38.42 -10.04
N GLN A 206 -4.75 -37.34 -10.74
CA GLN A 206 -3.92 -36.14 -10.80
C GLN A 206 -3.83 -35.46 -9.43
N ARG A 207 -4.89 -35.57 -8.61
CA ARG A 207 -4.87 -35.08 -7.23
C ARG A 207 -3.92 -35.89 -6.35
N ALA A 208 -3.92 -37.22 -6.47
CA ALA A 208 -3.00 -38.09 -5.75
C ALA A 208 -1.54 -37.90 -6.17
N GLU A 209 -1.24 -37.75 -7.46
CA GLU A 209 0.11 -37.47 -7.96
C GLU A 209 0.67 -36.14 -7.41
N ARG A 210 -0.17 -35.11 -7.35
CA ARG A 210 0.20 -33.81 -6.77
C ARG A 210 0.44 -33.92 -5.26
N ALA A 211 -0.39 -34.66 -4.54
CA ALA A 211 -0.20 -34.91 -3.11
C ALA A 211 1.07 -35.72 -2.83
N ALA A 212 1.37 -36.72 -3.66
CA ALA A 212 2.61 -37.49 -3.60
C ALA A 212 3.85 -36.61 -3.85
N ALA A 213 3.77 -35.67 -4.81
CA ALA A 213 4.82 -34.67 -5.04
C ALA A 213 4.99 -33.71 -3.85
N GLU A 214 3.93 -33.44 -3.09
CA GLU A 214 3.97 -32.71 -1.82
C GLU A 214 4.42 -33.58 -0.62
N GLY A 215 4.73 -34.87 -0.85
CA GLY A 215 5.19 -35.82 0.18
C GLY A 215 4.08 -36.40 1.05
N LEU A 216 2.82 -36.26 0.63
CA LEU A 216 1.66 -36.86 1.28
C LEU A 216 1.41 -38.25 0.66
N HIS A 217 1.18 -39.25 1.50
CA HIS A 217 0.83 -40.60 1.06
C HIS A 217 -0.68 -40.67 0.87
N VAL A 218 -1.14 -40.97 -0.34
CA VAL A 218 -2.57 -41.06 -0.68
C VAL A 218 -2.80 -42.40 -1.36
N GLU A 219 -3.69 -43.21 -0.79
CA GLU A 219 -4.08 -44.51 -1.36
C GLU A 219 -5.18 -44.33 -2.40
N LEU A 220 -5.03 -45.04 -3.53
CA LEU A 220 -5.99 -45.10 -4.62
C LEU A 220 -6.60 -46.51 -4.66
N ASN A 221 -7.92 -46.59 -4.79
CA ASN A 221 -8.62 -47.84 -5.09
C ASN A 221 -8.38 -48.29 -6.54
N ASP A 222 -8.79 -49.52 -6.86
CA ASP A 222 -8.72 -50.10 -8.21
C ASP A 222 -9.45 -49.26 -9.27
N ASP A 223 -10.47 -48.50 -8.85
CA ASP A 223 -11.21 -47.54 -9.69
C ASP A 223 -10.52 -46.17 -9.82
N HIS A 224 -9.26 -46.05 -9.39
CA HIS A 224 -8.47 -44.80 -9.37
C HIS A 224 -9.10 -43.65 -8.57
N GLN A 225 -9.94 -43.99 -7.59
CA GLN A 225 -10.55 -43.04 -6.64
C GLN A 225 -9.73 -43.01 -5.35
N ILE A 226 -9.63 -41.84 -4.74
CA ILE A 226 -8.91 -41.67 -3.47
C ILE A 226 -9.74 -42.26 -2.33
N VAL A 227 -9.13 -43.17 -1.56
CA VAL A 227 -9.80 -43.88 -0.46
C VAL A 227 -10.13 -42.94 0.70
N ASP A 228 -9.20 -42.04 1.05
CA ASP A 228 -9.39 -41.04 2.10
C ASP A 228 -8.97 -39.64 1.64
N GLN A 229 -9.95 -38.72 1.59
CA GLN A 229 -9.71 -37.33 1.18
C GLN A 229 -8.91 -36.55 2.23
N ARG A 230 -8.80 -37.04 3.48
CA ARG A 230 -8.03 -36.38 4.53
C ARG A 230 -6.52 -36.46 4.27
N ASP A 231 -6.07 -37.49 3.56
CA ASP A 231 -4.66 -37.66 3.22
C ASP A 231 -4.16 -36.64 2.19
N LEU A 232 -5.08 -36.01 1.44
CA LEU A 232 -4.80 -34.86 0.59
C LEU A 232 -4.54 -33.58 1.38
N LEU A 233 -4.93 -33.53 2.66
CA LEU A 233 -4.82 -32.32 3.47
C LEU A 233 -3.44 -32.28 4.15
N LYS A 234 -2.77 -31.14 4.04
CA LYS A 234 -1.53 -30.87 4.78
C LYS A 234 -1.83 -30.93 6.28
N ARG A 235 -1.27 -31.94 6.94
CA ARG A 235 -1.25 -32.10 8.40
C ARG A 235 -0.57 -30.87 9.02
N GLY A 236 -1.36 -29.91 9.50
CA GLY A 236 -0.79 -28.64 9.99
C GLY A 236 -1.75 -27.56 10.50
N LEU A 237 -3.06 -27.77 10.48
CA LEU A 237 -4.03 -26.79 10.98
C LEU A 237 -4.67 -27.29 12.29
N ASN A 238 -3.85 -27.39 13.37
CA ASN A 238 -4.27 -27.46 14.80
C ASN A 238 -3.17 -27.91 15.78
N VAL A 239 -1.90 -28.01 15.35
CA VAL A 239 -0.81 -28.16 16.33
C VAL A 239 -0.47 -26.76 16.85
N MET A 240 -1.10 -26.37 17.95
CA MET A 240 -0.66 -25.21 18.72
C MET A 240 0.74 -25.51 19.23
N THR A 241 1.77 -25.00 18.57
CA THR A 241 3.12 -25.05 19.13
C THR A 241 3.06 -24.27 20.44
N LYS A 242 3.21 -24.97 21.57
CA LYS A 242 3.33 -24.33 22.88
C LYS A 242 4.46 -23.32 22.75
N ARG A 243 4.14 -22.03 22.89
CA ARG A 243 5.15 -20.97 22.86
C ARG A 243 6.15 -21.27 23.96
N LYS A 244 7.43 -21.37 23.59
CA LYS A 244 8.54 -21.51 24.53
C LYS A 244 8.53 -20.28 25.44
N ASP A 245 8.36 -20.48 26.74
CA ASP A 245 8.41 -19.40 27.73
C ASP A 245 9.77 -18.71 27.67
N THR A 246 9.81 -17.48 27.15
CA THR A 246 11.04 -16.67 27.04
C THR A 246 11.40 -15.97 28.35
N ARG A 247 10.93 -16.47 29.49
CA ARG A 247 11.15 -15.85 30.81
C ARG A 247 12.53 -16.16 31.39
N ASP A 248 13.15 -17.25 30.94
CA ASP A 248 14.50 -17.67 31.37
C ASP A 248 15.58 -17.41 30.30
N ALA A 249 15.23 -16.75 29.18
CA ALA A 249 16.20 -16.38 28.15
C ALA A 249 16.73 -14.97 28.42
N ALA A 250 18.05 -14.85 28.58
CA ALA A 250 18.73 -13.56 28.69
C ALA A 250 18.30 -12.61 27.55
N PRO A 251 18.08 -11.31 27.83
CA PRO A 251 17.58 -10.37 26.83
C PRO A 251 18.56 -10.30 25.65
N ALA A 252 18.06 -10.52 24.44
CA ALA A 252 18.87 -10.39 23.24
C ALA A 252 19.46 -8.96 23.16
N PRO A 253 20.75 -8.80 22.80
CA PRO A 253 21.38 -7.50 22.81
C PRO A 253 20.69 -6.58 21.81
N THR A 254 20.38 -5.36 22.27
CA THR A 254 19.73 -4.33 21.45
C THR A 254 20.61 -3.99 20.24
N SER A 255 20.00 -3.45 19.17
CA SER A 255 20.74 -2.99 17.98
C SER A 255 21.81 -1.94 18.29
N ARG A 256 21.70 -1.23 19.42
CA ARG A 256 22.73 -0.31 19.91
C ARG A 256 23.91 -1.07 20.51
N ALA A 257 23.67 -2.08 21.34
CA ALA A 257 24.71 -2.92 21.94
C ALA A 257 25.48 -3.75 20.89
N LYS A 258 24.78 -4.24 19.85
CA LYS A 258 25.44 -4.93 18.72
C LYS A 258 26.37 -3.99 17.95
N ARG A 259 25.95 -2.74 17.74
CA ARG A 259 26.77 -1.74 17.03
C ARG A 259 28.00 -1.31 17.83
N SER A 260 27.88 -1.17 19.15
CA SER A 260 29.04 -0.86 19.99
C SER A 260 30.04 -2.01 20.04
N HIS A 261 29.56 -3.26 20.15
CA HIS A 261 30.44 -4.43 20.13
C HIS A 261 31.22 -4.55 18.82
N LEU A 262 30.55 -4.34 17.67
CA LEU A 262 31.23 -4.34 16.37
C LEU A 262 32.27 -3.22 16.25
N MET A 263 32.04 -2.08 16.89
CA MET A 263 32.98 -0.97 16.89
C MET A 263 34.18 -1.23 17.81
N GLU A 264 33.96 -1.90 18.95
CA GLU A 264 35.04 -2.37 19.84
C GLU A 264 35.89 -3.46 19.18
N GLU A 265 35.29 -4.43 18.50
CA GLU A 265 36.02 -5.44 17.73
C GLU A 265 36.85 -4.79 16.60
N ALA A 266 36.29 -3.81 15.88
CA ALA A 266 37.03 -3.09 14.85
C ALA A 266 38.20 -2.27 15.41
N LEU A 267 38.06 -1.73 16.63
CA LEU A 267 39.15 -1.02 17.31
C LEU A 267 40.22 -1.97 17.83
N LEU A 268 39.85 -3.13 18.40
CA LEU A 268 40.82 -4.15 18.83
C LEU A 268 41.59 -4.73 17.65
N ALA A 269 40.91 -5.00 16.53
CA ALA A 269 41.57 -5.49 15.32
C ALA A 269 42.60 -4.50 14.78
N ARG A 270 42.31 -3.19 14.87
CA ARG A 270 43.24 -2.14 14.45
C ARG A 270 44.42 -1.95 15.42
N VAL A 271 44.22 -2.20 16.71
CA VAL A 271 45.30 -2.12 17.71
C VAL A 271 46.20 -3.36 17.69
N GLY A 272 45.67 -4.52 17.28
CA GLY A 272 46.46 -5.75 17.11
C GLY A 272 47.31 -5.78 15.84
N ASP A 273 46.99 -4.98 14.83
CA ASP A 273 47.74 -4.91 13.56
C ASP A 273 48.97 -3.97 13.66
N ASP A 274 49.07 -3.17 14.73
CA ASP A 274 50.13 -2.18 14.96
C ASP A 274 51.25 -2.71 15.88
N SER A 275 51.17 -3.98 16.31
CA SER A 275 52.13 -4.61 17.25
C SER A 275 53.10 -5.62 16.62
N ASP A 276 53.03 -5.86 15.30
CA ASP A 276 53.88 -6.84 14.60
C ASP A 276 54.99 -6.20 13.74
N ASP A 277 55.16 -4.87 13.75
CA ASP A 277 56.15 -4.15 12.90
C ASP A 277 57.46 -3.73 13.61
N ASP A 278 57.73 -4.21 14.83
CA ASP A 278 58.93 -3.83 15.63
C ASP A 278 60.04 -4.92 15.72
N GLU A 279 60.03 -5.95 14.85
CA GLU A 279 61.17 -6.88 14.69
C GLU A 279 61.53 -7.10 13.20
N ALA A 280 62.35 -6.19 12.66
CA ALA A 280 63.22 -6.43 11.49
C ALA A 280 64.41 -5.46 11.43
#